data_AF-A0A928TN46-F1
#
_entry.id   AF-A0A928TN46-F1
#
_cell.length_a   1.000
_cell.length_b   1.000
_cell.length_c   1.000
_cell.angle_alpha   90.00
_cell.angle_beta   90.00
_cell.angle_gamma   90.00
#
_symmetry.space_group_name_H-M   'P 1'
#
loop_
_entity.id
_entity.type
_entity.pdbx_description
1 polymer ?
#
loop_
_entity_poly.entity_id
_entity_poly.type
_entity_poly.pdbx_seq_one_letter_code
_entity_poly.pdbx_strand_id
1 'polypeptide(L)'
;MKRTLLPLVVALALAACGAPEKKPEQPSGDTIACQLEGQRIVIRFLPDELRMLTPDGERVTLQKVPAASGVRYTNGLMEVRGGGGPRTDPGGLVFIRDGNAWTLTNCAPLMVPQPAK
;
A
#
# COMPACT_ATOMS: atom_id res chain seq x y z
N MET A 1 41.52 49.38 42.14
CA MET A 1 40.55 48.26 42.15
C MET A 1 39.80 48.27 40.81
N LYS A 2 40.11 47.33 39.90
CA LYS A 2 39.49 47.25 38.56
C LYS A 2 38.29 46.31 38.62
N ARG A 3 37.08 46.82 38.36
CA ARG A 3 35.85 46.02 38.22
C ARG A 3 35.66 45.67 36.75
N THR A 4 35.98 44.43 36.40
CA THR A 4 35.72 43.86 35.08
C THR A 4 34.29 43.32 35.08
N LEU A 5 33.39 43.96 34.32
CA LEU A 5 32.05 43.47 34.03
C LEU A 5 32.08 42.76 32.67
N LEU A 6 31.86 41.44 32.68
CA LEU A 6 31.73 40.60 31.49
C LEU A 6 30.24 40.33 31.27
N PRO A 7 29.62 40.69 30.14
CA PRO A 7 28.24 40.30 29.87
C PRO A 7 28.19 38.87 29.35
N LEU A 8 27.47 38.04 30.07
CA LEU A 8 27.09 36.67 29.72
C LEU A 8 26.08 36.72 28.55
N VAL A 9 26.54 36.48 27.33
CA VAL A 9 25.67 36.31 26.16
C VAL A 9 25.16 34.87 26.15
N VAL A 10 23.91 34.68 26.59
CA VAL A 10 23.14 33.44 26.39
C VAL A 10 22.34 33.61 25.10
N ALA A 11 22.75 32.93 24.03
CA ALA A 11 22.02 32.92 22.76
C ALA A 11 21.60 31.49 22.39
N LEU A 12 20.28 31.29 22.49
CA LEU A 12 19.40 30.30 21.87
C LEU A 12 20.06 29.12 21.13
N ALA A 13 20.03 27.94 21.76
CA ALA A 13 20.02 26.67 21.03
C ALA A 13 18.62 26.48 20.43
N LEU A 14 18.43 26.93 19.19
CA LEU A 14 17.30 26.50 18.36
C LEU A 14 17.41 24.98 18.19
N ALA A 15 16.48 24.26 18.82
CA ALA A 15 16.25 22.85 18.57
C ALA A 15 15.92 22.67 17.08
N ALA A 16 16.92 22.33 16.29
CA ALA A 16 16.76 21.91 14.90
C ALA A 16 16.12 20.52 14.89
N CYS A 17 14.80 20.46 15.10
CA CYS A 17 13.99 19.35 14.61
C CYS A 17 13.94 19.46 13.09
N GLY A 18 15.00 19.04 12.41
CA GLY A 18 14.96 18.81 10.97
C GLY A 18 13.90 17.76 10.69
N ALA A 19 12.94 18.08 9.82
CA ALA A 19 11.98 17.10 9.34
C ALA A 19 12.77 15.93 8.71
N PRO A 20 12.51 14.68 9.09
CA PRO A 20 13.23 13.54 8.53
C PRO A 20 13.11 13.58 7.01
N GLU A 21 14.26 13.53 6.34
CA GLU A 21 14.35 13.65 4.89
C GLU A 21 13.51 12.53 4.25
N LYS A 22 12.57 12.91 3.38
CA LYS A 22 11.71 11.95 2.68
C LYS A 22 12.58 11.08 1.79
N LYS A 23 12.69 9.80 2.16
CA LYS A 23 13.41 8.82 1.36
C LYS A 23 12.74 8.65 -0.01
N PRO A 24 13.52 8.31 -1.05
CA PRO A 24 12.96 7.99 -2.35
C PRO A 24 11.94 6.86 -2.22
N GLU A 25 10.86 6.98 -2.98
CA GLU A 25 9.81 5.96 -3.07
C GLU A 25 10.27 4.82 -4.00
N GLN A 26 9.83 3.60 -3.72
CA GLN A 26 10.09 2.41 -4.53
C GLN A 26 8.79 1.61 -4.75
N PRO A 27 8.65 0.85 -5.84
CA PRO A 27 7.48 0.00 -6.05
C PRO A 27 7.42 -1.11 -4.99
N SER A 28 6.23 -1.37 -4.45
CA SER A 28 5.98 -2.50 -3.57
C SER A 28 6.08 -3.81 -4.35
N GLY A 29 6.71 -4.83 -3.75
CA GLY A 29 6.82 -6.17 -4.33
C GLY A 29 5.58 -7.04 -4.16
N ASP A 30 4.60 -6.61 -3.35
CA ASP A 30 3.42 -7.41 -3.02
C ASP A 30 2.10 -6.63 -3.05
N THR A 31 2.16 -5.31 -3.21
CA THR A 31 1.00 -4.43 -3.12
C THR A 31 0.82 -3.64 -4.41
N ILE A 32 -0.40 -3.67 -4.95
CA ILE A 32 -0.80 -2.92 -6.15
C ILE A 32 -1.99 -2.01 -5.83
N ALA A 33 -2.16 -0.99 -6.64
CA ALA A 33 -3.39 -0.21 -6.72
C ALA A 33 -4.01 -0.38 -8.10
N CYS A 34 -5.31 -0.59 -8.16
CA CYS A 34 -6.09 -0.70 -9.39
C CYS A 34 -7.27 0.27 -9.35
N GLN A 35 -7.96 0.37 -10.47
CA GLN A 35 -9.25 1.03 -10.62
C GLN A 35 -10.37 -0.01 -10.72
N LEU A 36 -11.38 0.16 -9.88
CA LEU A 36 -12.68 -0.53 -9.91
C LEU A 36 -13.72 0.54 -10.22
N GLU A 37 -14.30 0.49 -11.43
CA GLU A 37 -15.29 1.49 -11.88
C GLU A 37 -14.83 2.96 -11.70
N GLY A 38 -13.54 3.21 -11.94
CA GLY A 38 -12.92 4.54 -11.79
C GLY A 38 -12.52 4.90 -10.36
N GLN A 39 -12.86 4.08 -9.37
CA GLN A 39 -12.47 4.25 -7.98
C GLN A 39 -11.26 3.40 -7.62
N ARG A 40 -10.47 3.88 -6.66
CA ARG A 40 -9.22 3.22 -6.26
C ARG A 40 -9.50 2.03 -5.35
N ILE A 41 -8.91 0.89 -5.68
CA ILE A 41 -8.81 -0.28 -4.80
C ILE A 41 -7.33 -0.61 -4.59
N VAL A 42 -6.93 -0.93 -3.36
CA VAL A 42 -5.56 -1.33 -3.03
C VAL A 42 -5.55 -2.79 -2.63
N ILE A 43 -4.66 -3.58 -3.23
CA ILE A 43 -4.59 -5.03 -3.05
C ILE A 43 -3.18 -5.41 -2.66
N ARG A 44 -3.04 -6.17 -1.57
CA ARG A 44 -1.81 -6.80 -1.13
C ARG A 44 -1.92 -8.31 -1.25
N PHE A 45 -1.02 -8.91 -2.02
CA PHE A 45 -0.93 -10.33 -2.21
C PHE A 45 0.04 -10.97 -1.22
N LEU A 46 -0.47 -11.87 -0.39
CA LEU A 46 0.32 -12.73 0.49
C LEU A 46 0.32 -14.17 -0.09
N PRO A 47 1.12 -15.10 0.45
CA PRO A 47 1.19 -16.47 -0.08
C PRO A 47 -0.18 -17.16 -0.17
N ASP A 48 -0.96 -17.07 0.90
CA ASP A 48 -2.21 -17.82 1.07
C ASP A 48 -3.45 -16.92 1.22
N GLU A 49 -3.26 -15.61 1.18
CA GLU A 49 -4.36 -14.65 1.32
C GLU A 49 -4.14 -13.39 0.49
N LEU A 50 -5.22 -12.66 0.28
CA LEU A 50 -5.27 -11.36 -0.36
C LEU A 50 -5.92 -10.39 0.61
N ARG A 51 -5.23 -9.30 0.92
CA ARG A 51 -5.77 -8.22 1.75
C ARG A 51 -6.06 -7.03 0.87
N MET A 52 -7.24 -6.46 0.97
CA MET A 52 -7.64 -5.32 0.14
C MET A 52 -8.27 -4.21 0.96
N LEU A 53 -8.10 -2.99 0.47
CA LEU A 53 -8.85 -1.82 0.89
C LEU A 53 -9.82 -1.48 -0.25
N THR A 54 -11.13 -1.64 -0.01
CA THR A 54 -12.18 -1.30 -0.98
C THR A 54 -12.24 0.21 -1.20
N PRO A 55 -12.92 0.66 -2.28
CA PRO A 55 -13.22 2.07 -2.45
C PRO A 55 -13.99 2.71 -1.28
N ASP A 56 -14.82 1.93 -0.59
CA ASP A 56 -15.60 2.38 0.58
C ASP A 56 -14.74 2.50 1.86
N GLY A 57 -13.45 2.18 1.78
CA GLY A 57 -12.53 2.20 2.93
C GLY A 57 -12.59 0.94 3.80
N GLU A 58 -13.32 -0.10 3.38
CA GLU A 58 -13.40 -1.38 4.07
C GLU A 58 -12.11 -2.19 3.87
N ARG A 59 -11.58 -2.75 4.96
CA ARG A 59 -10.46 -3.70 4.89
C ARG A 59 -11.00 -5.11 4.84
N VAL A 60 -10.71 -5.81 3.74
CA VAL A 60 -11.19 -7.16 3.50
C VAL A 60 -10.01 -8.11 3.35
N THR A 61 -10.13 -9.28 3.96
CA THR A 61 -9.19 -10.39 3.78
C THR A 61 -9.89 -11.52 3.05
N LEU A 62 -9.30 -11.99 1.96
CA LEU A 62 -9.76 -13.11 1.14
C LEU A 62 -8.74 -14.25 1.23
N GLN A 63 -9.20 -15.48 1.40
CA GLN A 63 -8.34 -16.65 1.47
C GLN A 63 -8.13 -17.23 0.07
N LYS A 64 -6.91 -17.65 -0.23
CA LYS A 64 -6.61 -18.36 -1.47
C LYS A 64 -7.26 -19.73 -1.43
N VAL A 65 -7.95 -20.08 -2.51
CA VAL A 65 -8.63 -21.37 -2.66
C VAL A 65 -8.26 -22.02 -3.99
N PRO A 66 -8.39 -23.35 -4.11
CA PRO A 66 -8.18 -24.03 -5.37
C PRO A 66 -9.06 -23.44 -6.49
N ALA A 67 -8.48 -23.34 -7.69
CA ALA A 67 -9.15 -22.87 -8.90
C ALA A 67 -8.79 -23.78 -10.07
N ALA A 68 -9.71 -23.93 -11.03
CA ALA A 68 -9.46 -24.72 -12.24
C ALA A 68 -8.35 -24.11 -13.10
N SER A 69 -8.18 -22.79 -13.07
CA SER A 69 -7.10 -22.05 -13.70
C SER A 69 -6.80 -20.75 -12.93
N GLY A 70 -5.58 -20.25 -13.07
CA GLY A 70 -5.15 -18.99 -12.47
C GLY A 70 -5.15 -19.03 -10.94
N VAL A 71 -5.57 -17.92 -10.33
CA VAL A 71 -5.69 -17.78 -8.87
C VAL A 71 -7.08 -17.32 -8.48
N ARG A 72 -7.56 -17.81 -7.33
CA ARG A 72 -8.84 -17.44 -6.75
C ARG A 72 -8.67 -17.15 -5.27
N TYR A 73 -9.18 -16.01 -4.84
CA TYR A 73 -9.21 -15.59 -3.43
C TYR A 73 -10.65 -15.26 -3.05
N THR A 74 -11.15 -15.77 -1.93
CA THR A 74 -12.52 -15.50 -1.48
C THR A 74 -12.68 -15.61 0.03
N ASN A 75 -13.71 -14.95 0.57
CA ASN A 75 -14.23 -15.16 1.93
C ASN A 75 -15.70 -15.64 1.93
N GLY A 76 -16.22 -16.06 0.78
CA GLY A 76 -17.61 -16.47 0.58
C GLY A 76 -18.57 -15.34 0.18
N LEU A 77 -18.26 -14.09 0.51
CA LEU A 77 -19.07 -12.91 0.13
C LEU A 77 -18.46 -12.15 -1.05
N MET A 78 -17.12 -12.07 -1.05
CA MET A 78 -16.33 -11.37 -2.06
C MET A 78 -15.32 -12.34 -2.65
N GLU A 79 -14.95 -12.07 -3.90
CA GLU A 79 -13.98 -12.90 -4.61
C GLU A 79 -13.11 -12.06 -5.54
N VAL A 80 -11.83 -12.42 -5.63
CA VAL A 80 -10.89 -11.91 -6.62
C VAL A 80 -10.31 -13.08 -7.40
N ARG A 81 -10.41 -13.03 -8.72
CA ARG A 81 -9.77 -13.97 -9.66
C ARG A 81 -8.65 -13.28 -10.42
N GLY A 82 -7.64 -14.03 -10.85
CA GLY A 82 -6.54 -13.50 -11.66
C GLY A 82 -5.90 -14.55 -12.56
N GLY A 83 -5.16 -14.09 -13.57
CA GLY A 83 -4.51 -14.93 -14.59
C GLY A 83 -3.29 -15.72 -14.10
N GLY A 84 -2.85 -15.51 -12.84
CA GLY A 84 -1.69 -16.19 -12.28
C GLY A 84 -0.34 -15.54 -12.61
N GLY A 85 -0.34 -14.28 -13.06
CA GLY A 85 0.87 -13.48 -13.23
C GLY A 85 1.58 -13.14 -11.91
N PRO A 86 2.75 -12.48 -11.96
CA PRO A 86 3.46 -12.01 -10.77
C PRO A 86 2.59 -11.05 -9.94
N ARG A 87 2.83 -10.95 -8.63
CA ARG A 87 2.02 -10.10 -7.71
C ARG A 87 1.97 -8.62 -8.12
N THR A 88 3.03 -8.15 -8.75
CA THR A 88 3.18 -6.76 -9.24
C THR A 88 2.50 -6.53 -10.59
N ASP A 89 2.17 -7.61 -11.32
CA ASP A 89 1.45 -7.58 -12.59
C ASP A 89 0.61 -8.87 -12.76
N PRO A 90 -0.47 -9.03 -11.98
CA PRO A 90 -1.16 -10.31 -11.85
C PRO A 90 -2.02 -10.71 -13.07
N GLY A 91 -2.23 -9.77 -14.01
CA GLY A 91 -2.96 -9.97 -15.26
C GLY A 91 -4.46 -10.27 -15.08
N GLY A 92 -5.32 -9.48 -15.71
CA GLY A 92 -6.76 -9.80 -15.86
C GLY A 92 -7.49 -10.04 -14.54
N LEU A 93 -7.25 -9.20 -13.54
CA LEU A 93 -7.93 -9.34 -12.25
C LEU A 93 -9.42 -9.04 -12.39
N VAL A 94 -10.26 -9.91 -11.82
CA VAL A 94 -11.71 -9.73 -11.75
C VAL A 94 -12.13 -9.73 -10.30
N PHE A 95 -12.81 -8.67 -9.88
CA PHE A 95 -13.43 -8.53 -8.58
C PHE A 95 -14.91 -8.90 -8.66
N ILE A 96 -15.39 -9.70 -7.71
CA ILE A 96 -16.76 -10.21 -7.68
C ILE A 96 -17.37 -9.93 -6.30
N ARG A 97 -18.55 -9.33 -6.27
CA ARG A 97 -19.35 -9.06 -5.06
C ARG A 97 -20.83 -9.06 -5.43
N ASP A 98 -21.67 -9.68 -4.60
CA ASP A 98 -23.13 -9.69 -4.78
C ASP A 98 -23.58 -10.19 -6.18
N GLY A 99 -22.86 -11.17 -6.72
CA GLY A 99 -23.12 -11.75 -8.04
C GLY A 99 -22.65 -10.92 -9.24
N ASN A 100 -22.18 -9.70 -9.00
CA ASN A 100 -21.63 -8.82 -10.04
C ASN A 100 -20.12 -9.03 -10.16
N ALA A 101 -19.59 -8.91 -11.39
CA ALA A 101 -18.18 -9.09 -11.69
C ALA A 101 -17.64 -7.88 -12.46
N TRP A 102 -16.50 -7.36 -12.00
CA TRP A 102 -15.84 -6.19 -12.57
C TRP A 102 -14.37 -6.47 -12.83
N THR A 103 -13.91 -6.13 -14.02
CA THR A 103 -12.48 -6.18 -14.35
C THR A 103 -11.77 -5.01 -13.67
N LEU A 104 -10.72 -5.31 -12.90
CA LEU A 104 -9.84 -4.29 -12.36
C LEU A 104 -8.92 -3.76 -13.47
N THR A 105 -8.83 -2.44 -13.58
CA THR A 105 -8.07 -1.77 -14.64
C THR A 105 -6.96 -0.90 -14.04
N ASN A 106 -6.01 -0.47 -14.87
CA ASN A 106 -4.93 0.44 -14.47
C ASN A 106 -4.17 -0.03 -13.20
N CYS A 107 -3.96 -1.33 -13.08
CA CYS A 107 -3.25 -1.93 -11.97
C CYS A 107 -1.75 -1.61 -12.06
N ALA A 108 -1.18 -1.08 -10.97
CA ALA A 108 0.24 -0.80 -10.87
C ALA A 108 0.75 -1.04 -9.44
N PRO A 109 2.03 -1.40 -9.25
CA PRO A 109 2.65 -1.46 -7.93
C PRO A 109 2.46 -0.17 -7.14
N LEU A 110 2.11 -0.30 -5.86
CA LEU A 110 2.00 0.85 -4.96
C LEU A 110 3.40 1.36 -4.64
N MET A 111 3.63 2.66 -4.81
CA MET A 111 4.88 3.30 -4.40
C MET A 111 4.92 3.43 -2.87
N VAL A 112 6.01 2.96 -2.25
CA VAL A 112 6.23 2.96 -0.80
C VAL A 112 7.58 3.58 -0.46
N PRO A 113 7.73 4.23 0.72
CA PRO A 113 9.03 4.75 1.14
C PRO A 113 10.07 3.64 1.30
N GLN A 114 11.32 3.93 0.96
CA GLN A 114 12.42 2.98 1.22
C GLN A 114 12.57 2.70 2.73
N PRO A 115 12.79 1.43 3.13
CA PRO A 115 12.98 1.06 4.52
C PRO A 115 14.19 1.79 5.13
N ALA A 116 14.15 2.02 6.44
CA ALA A 116 15.33 2.44 7.18
C ALA A 116 16.32 1.28 7.28
N LYS A 117 17.54 1.52 6.77
CA LYS A 117 18.70 0.71 7.09
C LYS A 117 19.07 0.91 8.55
#